data_AF-A0A061RR68-F1
#
_entry.id   AF-A0A061RR68-F1
#
_cell.length_a   1.000
_cell.length_b   1.000
_cell.length_c   1.000
_cell.angle_alpha   90.00
_cell.angle_beta   90.00
_cell.angle_gamma   90.00
#
_symmetry.space_group_name_H-M   'P 1'
#
loop_
_entity.id
_entity.type
_entity.pdbx_description
1 polymer ?
#
loop_
_entity_poly.entity_id
_entity_poly.type
_entity_poly.pdbx_seq_one_letter_code
_entity_poly.pdbx_strand_id
1 'polypeptide(L)'
;MAKRLAKEAAEQGSSSDGSDKESTSRALPLPSKDIGKRRGFSMFLSEPKFTVAASVGALAQLWKSGPEQPTLSAVPLASLSATGQLGRFMWPLLDYTEIGARLDLGVPKNGASLERLREQARPLAGGADPEAAAERPIPSVTSVWESMKAKPLLTLSLSQQVIGPLRARADVQIDPLSVDLSNGPQEAIRRAEPLQVIYGGDCMIPGLRGTARLAAWYSPQRQEGMMEVRMF
;
A
#
# COMPACT_ATOMS: atom_id res chain seq x y z
N MET A 1 -73.78 -31.12 -25.40
CA MET A 1 -73.60 -30.46 -24.09
C MET A 1 -73.03 -29.06 -24.35
N ALA A 2 -73.79 -28.10 -24.85
CA ALA A 2 -74.87 -27.38 -24.17
C ALA A 2 -74.40 -26.63 -22.89
N LYS A 3 -74.18 -25.32 -23.07
CA LYS A 3 -74.48 -24.22 -22.15
C LYS A 3 -73.75 -24.18 -20.80
N ARG A 4 -72.80 -23.25 -20.68
CA ARG A 4 -72.79 -22.20 -19.62
C ARG A 4 -71.67 -21.19 -19.90
N LEU A 5 -71.96 -20.30 -20.84
CA LEU A 5 -71.40 -18.97 -20.95
C LEU A 5 -72.56 -17.98 -20.77
N ALA A 6 -72.21 -16.78 -20.34
CA ALA A 6 -73.00 -15.56 -20.23
C ALA A 6 -73.63 -15.32 -18.83
N LYS A 7 -73.19 -14.32 -18.04
CA LYS A 7 -72.90 -12.89 -18.30
C LYS A 7 -74.11 -12.02 -17.96
N GLU A 8 -73.87 -11.18 -16.94
CA GLU A 8 -74.35 -9.82 -16.72
C GLU A 8 -75.80 -9.52 -16.34
N ALA A 9 -75.84 -8.55 -15.40
CA ALA A 9 -76.83 -7.49 -15.22
C ALA A 9 -78.16 -7.95 -14.61
N ALA A 10 -78.71 -7.32 -13.59
CA ALA A 10 -78.61 -5.93 -13.16
C ALA A 10 -79.09 -5.80 -11.68
N GLU A 11 -79.14 -4.54 -11.23
CA GLU A 11 -79.75 -3.99 -10.00
C GLU A 11 -78.75 -3.74 -8.86
N GLN A 12 -78.09 -2.57 -8.78
CA GLN A 12 -78.55 -1.18 -8.52
C GLN A 12 -79.07 -0.90 -7.10
N GLY A 13 -78.47 0.14 -6.52
CA GLY A 13 -78.94 0.92 -5.37
C GLY A 13 -78.08 0.70 -4.12
N SER A 14 -77.65 1.68 -3.34
CA SER A 14 -77.81 3.14 -3.31
C SER A 14 -77.24 3.58 -1.95
N SER A 15 -76.54 4.73 -1.86
CA SER A 15 -76.34 5.54 -0.64
C SER A 15 -75.47 4.90 0.46
N SER A 16 -74.61 5.55 1.26
CA SER A 16 -74.30 6.93 1.65
C SER A 16 -72.92 6.86 2.33
N ASP A 17 -72.00 7.77 2.07
CA ASP A 17 -71.67 8.90 2.94
C ASP A 17 -71.17 8.50 4.34
N GLY A 18 -69.93 8.90 4.67
CA GLY A 18 -69.29 8.53 5.93
C GLY A 18 -67.78 8.77 5.93
N SER A 19 -67.42 10.03 6.12
CA SER A 19 -66.20 10.51 6.78
C SER A 19 -65.48 9.47 7.66
N ASP A 20 -64.17 9.29 7.45
CA ASP A 20 -63.17 9.69 8.46
C ASP A 20 -61.75 9.54 7.92
N LYS A 21 -61.10 10.69 7.72
CA LYS A 21 -59.67 10.81 7.49
C LYS A 21 -58.97 10.71 8.84
N GLU A 22 -58.73 9.50 9.32
CA GLU A 22 -57.82 9.30 10.45
C GLU A 22 -56.39 9.22 9.91
N SER A 23 -55.82 10.40 9.66
CA SER A 23 -54.38 10.60 9.48
C SER A 23 -53.68 10.26 10.79
N THR A 24 -53.43 8.97 11.01
CA THR A 24 -52.52 8.48 12.04
C THR A 24 -51.11 8.89 11.62
N SER A 25 -50.74 10.08 12.07
CA SER A 25 -49.35 10.49 12.21
C SER A 25 -48.65 9.46 13.09
N ARG A 26 -48.01 8.47 12.44
CA ARG A 26 -46.95 7.69 13.07
C ARG A 26 -45.82 8.66 13.39
N ALA A 27 -45.92 9.29 14.56
CA ALA A 27 -44.82 9.96 15.19
C ALA A 27 -43.71 8.92 15.32
N LEU A 28 -42.65 9.12 14.54
CA LEU A 28 -41.41 8.39 14.69
C LEU A 28 -40.98 8.53 16.17
N PRO A 29 -40.59 7.43 16.84
CA PRO A 29 -40.08 7.52 18.19
C PRO A 29 -38.88 8.46 18.19
N LEU A 30 -39.00 9.57 18.94
CA LEU A 30 -37.90 10.48 19.19
C LEU A 30 -36.74 9.67 19.80
N PRO A 31 -35.50 9.87 19.34
CA PRO A 31 -34.35 9.18 19.90
C PRO A 31 -34.25 9.51 21.40
N SER A 32 -34.18 8.47 22.23
CA SER A 32 -34.07 8.62 23.68
C SER A 32 -32.82 9.45 24.01
N LYS A 33 -33.00 10.39 24.94
CA LYS A 33 -31.93 11.21 25.51
C LYS A 33 -31.09 10.40 26.52
N ASP A 34 -30.66 9.19 26.15
CA ASP A 34 -29.60 8.49 26.88
C ASP A 34 -28.24 8.95 26.36
N ILE A 35 -27.90 10.19 26.71
CA ILE A 35 -26.55 10.75 26.63
C ILE A 35 -25.76 10.16 27.81
N GLY A 36 -25.55 8.85 27.75
CA GLY A 36 -24.71 8.08 28.63
C GLY A 36 -23.41 7.70 27.92
N LYS A 37 -22.48 8.66 27.84
CA LYS A 37 -21.02 8.49 27.65
C LYS A 37 -20.56 7.12 27.10
N ARG A 38 -20.85 6.82 25.84
CA ARG A 38 -19.94 6.01 25.02
C ARG A 38 -19.41 6.93 23.95
N ARG A 39 -18.14 7.34 24.08
CA ARG A 39 -17.41 8.05 23.02
C ARG A 39 -17.44 7.13 21.81
N GLY A 40 -18.39 7.37 20.93
CA GLY A 40 -18.59 6.60 19.72
C GLY A 40 -17.37 6.76 18.84
N PHE A 41 -16.60 5.69 18.70
CA PHE A 41 -15.96 5.43 17.42
C PHE A 41 -17.12 5.31 16.42
N SER A 42 -17.38 6.34 15.62
CA SER A 42 -18.33 6.21 14.52
C SER A 42 -17.67 5.34 13.46
N MET A 43 -17.93 4.04 13.56
CA MET A 43 -17.45 2.97 12.72
C MET A 43 -18.21 2.95 11.39
N PHE A 44 -17.94 3.86 10.47
CA PHE A 44 -18.40 3.67 9.09
C PHE A 44 -17.79 2.39 8.56
N LEU A 45 -18.60 1.33 8.32
CA LEU A 45 -18.24 0.06 7.64
C LEU A 45 -17.31 0.28 6.44
N SER A 46 -16.02 0.41 6.72
CA SER A 46 -14.96 0.33 5.75
C SER A 46 -14.84 -1.15 5.39
N GLU A 47 -15.32 -1.45 4.20
CA GLU A 47 -15.10 -2.70 3.50
C GLU A 47 -13.61 -3.08 3.54
N PRO A 48 -13.29 -4.39 3.52
CA PRO A 48 -11.90 -4.82 3.36
C PRO A 48 -11.27 -4.06 2.19
N LYS A 49 -10.12 -3.43 2.43
CA LYS A 49 -9.46 -2.61 1.43
C LYS A 49 -8.32 -3.41 0.83
N PHE A 50 -8.39 -3.60 -0.47
CA PHE A 50 -7.28 -4.09 -1.26
C PHE A 50 -6.77 -2.96 -2.13
N THR A 51 -5.46 -2.77 -2.18
CA THR A 51 -4.83 -1.71 -2.97
C THR A 51 -3.65 -2.29 -3.71
N VAL A 52 -3.61 -2.04 -5.02
CA VAL A 52 -2.47 -2.34 -5.87
C VAL A 52 -1.95 -1.01 -6.39
N ALA A 53 -0.65 -0.80 -6.26
CA ALA A 53 0.02 0.39 -6.75
C ALA A 53 1.27 -0.01 -7.52
N ALA A 54 1.53 0.70 -8.61
CA ALA A 54 2.76 0.56 -9.38
C ALA A 54 3.37 1.95 -9.54
N SER A 55 4.69 2.04 -9.43
CA SER A 55 5.45 3.27 -9.63
C SER A 55 6.69 2.98 -10.44
N VAL A 56 6.98 3.84 -11.42
CA VAL A 56 8.23 3.84 -12.18
C VAL A 56 8.87 5.20 -12.00
N GLY A 57 10.17 5.23 -11.77
CA GLY A 57 10.93 6.45 -11.55
C GLY A 57 12.40 6.25 -11.87
N ALA A 58 13.21 7.22 -11.49
CA ALA A 58 14.66 7.11 -11.56
C ALA A 58 15.29 7.80 -10.36
N LEU A 59 16.34 7.19 -9.81
CA LEU A 59 17.21 7.84 -8.83
C LEU A 59 18.24 8.65 -9.58
N ALA A 60 18.05 9.96 -9.64
CA ALA A 60 19.03 10.89 -10.17
C ALA A 60 19.99 11.33 -9.06
N GLN A 61 21.29 11.28 -9.34
CA GLN A 61 22.32 11.79 -8.46
C GLN A 61 23.25 12.72 -9.23
N LEU A 62 23.46 13.90 -8.65
CA LEU A 62 24.35 14.91 -9.16
C LEU A 62 25.59 14.94 -8.27
N TRP A 63 26.76 14.68 -8.86
CA TRP A 63 28.02 14.70 -8.13
C TRP A 63 28.97 15.72 -8.77
N LYS A 64 29.74 16.40 -7.93
CA LYS A 64 30.78 17.34 -8.36
C LYS A 64 32.13 16.85 -7.81
N SER A 65 32.94 16.20 -8.65
CA SER A 65 34.31 15.82 -8.28
C SER A 65 35.30 16.84 -8.84
N GLY A 66 35.65 17.84 -8.05
CA GLY A 66 36.69 18.81 -8.40
C GLY A 66 36.22 19.98 -9.29
N PRO A 67 37.14 20.63 -10.04
CA PRO A 67 36.85 21.79 -10.89
C PRO A 67 36.06 21.44 -12.16
N GLU A 68 35.80 20.15 -12.42
CA GLU A 68 35.05 19.69 -13.59
C GLU A 68 33.53 19.89 -13.44
N GLN A 69 32.83 19.83 -14.58
CA GLN A 69 31.38 20.00 -14.66
C GLN A 69 30.64 18.92 -13.86
N PRO A 70 29.51 19.25 -13.22
CA PRO A 70 28.76 18.31 -12.41
C PRO A 70 28.25 17.17 -13.29
N THR A 71 28.52 15.93 -12.90
CA THR A 71 28.04 14.75 -13.61
C THR A 71 26.72 14.29 -13.03
N LEU A 72 25.69 14.18 -13.87
CA LEU A 72 24.39 13.65 -13.52
C LEU A 72 24.32 12.16 -13.90
N SER A 73 24.02 11.29 -12.93
CA SER A 73 23.74 9.88 -13.16
C SER A 73 22.28 9.60 -12.79
N ALA A 74 21.56 8.82 -13.59
CA ALA A 74 20.19 8.41 -13.30
C ALA A 74 20.06 6.89 -13.37
N VAL A 75 19.48 6.29 -12.33
CA VAL A 75 19.24 4.84 -12.24
C VAL A 75 17.73 4.59 -12.32
N PRO A 76 17.22 3.90 -13.34
CA PRO A 76 15.79 3.59 -13.41
C PRO A 76 15.38 2.67 -12.26
N LEU A 77 14.22 2.94 -11.67
CA LEU A 77 13.62 2.19 -10.59
C LEU A 77 12.17 1.88 -10.95
N ALA A 78 11.73 0.66 -10.68
CA ALA A 78 10.33 0.28 -10.79
C ALA A 78 9.90 -0.44 -9.52
N SER A 79 8.69 -0.21 -9.05
CA SER A 79 8.14 -0.83 -7.85
C SER A 79 6.69 -1.20 -8.10
N LEU A 80 6.32 -2.42 -7.71
CA LEU A 80 4.95 -2.91 -7.70
C LEU A 80 4.60 -3.31 -6.27
N SER A 81 3.50 -2.81 -5.72
CA SER A 81 3.05 -3.15 -4.37
C SER A 81 1.58 -3.54 -4.35
N ALA A 82 1.24 -4.53 -3.53
CA ALA A 82 -0.12 -4.93 -3.22
C ALA A 82 -0.28 -4.99 -1.71
N THR A 83 -1.33 -4.39 -1.18
CA THR A 83 -1.64 -4.35 0.26
C THR A 83 -3.10 -4.71 0.49
N GLY A 84 -3.36 -5.60 1.44
CA GLY A 84 -4.68 -5.99 1.90
C GLY A 84 -4.83 -5.64 3.37
N GLN A 85 -5.92 -4.94 3.70
CA GLN A 85 -6.28 -4.58 5.05
C GLN A 85 -7.54 -5.33 5.48
N LEU A 86 -7.43 -5.99 6.64
CA LEU A 86 -8.55 -6.56 7.37
C LEU A 86 -8.72 -5.82 8.70
N GLY A 87 -9.96 -5.42 9.02
CA GLY A 87 -10.25 -4.84 10.32
C GLY A 87 -10.17 -3.30 10.38
N ARG A 88 -10.65 -2.76 11.51
CA ARG A 88 -11.32 -1.43 11.55
C ARG A 88 -11.04 -0.60 12.81
N PHE A 89 -10.14 -1.02 13.70
CA PHE A 89 -9.83 -0.40 15.01
C PHE A 89 -11.07 -0.15 15.92
N MET A 90 -12.14 -0.90 15.71
CA MET A 90 -13.37 -0.89 16.52
C MET A 90 -13.15 -1.55 17.88
N TRP A 91 -12.31 -2.59 17.93
CA TRP A 91 -11.97 -3.28 19.16
C TRP A 91 -10.63 -2.77 19.71
N PRO A 92 -10.49 -2.72 21.04
CA PRO A 92 -9.27 -2.22 21.66
C PRO A 92 -8.07 -3.16 21.45
N LEU A 93 -8.26 -4.38 20.94
CA LEU A 93 -7.23 -5.39 20.80
C LEU A 93 -7.41 -6.12 19.47
N LEU A 94 -6.31 -6.27 18.72
CA LEU A 94 -6.20 -7.14 17.53
C LEU A 94 -7.24 -6.91 16.41
N ASP A 95 -7.87 -5.74 16.31
CA ASP A 95 -8.92 -5.47 15.32
C ASP A 95 -8.40 -5.01 13.96
N TYR A 96 -7.10 -4.95 13.76
CA TYR A 96 -6.54 -4.52 12.48
C TYR A 96 -5.34 -5.36 12.14
N THR A 97 -5.38 -5.90 10.93
CA THR A 97 -4.30 -6.65 10.32
C THR A 97 -4.13 -6.13 8.90
N GLU A 98 -2.92 -5.75 8.54
CA GLU A 98 -2.55 -5.36 7.18
C GLU A 98 -1.43 -6.28 6.71
N ILE A 99 -1.59 -6.82 5.51
CA ILE A 99 -0.57 -7.64 4.85
C ILE A 99 -0.24 -6.94 3.54
N GLY A 100 1.06 -6.80 3.26
CA GLY A 100 1.52 -6.19 2.02
C GLY A 100 2.68 -6.94 1.41
N ALA A 101 2.77 -6.91 0.09
CA ALA A 101 3.90 -7.37 -0.69
C ALA A 101 4.34 -6.25 -1.63
N ARG A 102 5.63 -6.02 -1.76
CA ARG A 102 6.23 -5.02 -2.65
C ARG A 102 7.43 -5.61 -3.37
N LEU A 103 7.43 -5.54 -4.69
CA LEU A 103 8.53 -5.92 -5.55
C LEU A 103 9.21 -4.65 -6.08
N ASP A 104 10.40 -4.38 -5.58
CA ASP A 104 11.26 -3.32 -6.08
C ASP A 104 12.24 -3.90 -7.11
N LEU A 105 12.41 -3.19 -8.20
CA LEU A 105 13.24 -3.53 -9.34
C LEU A 105 14.23 -2.37 -9.52
N GLY A 106 15.51 -2.67 -9.81
CA GLY A 106 16.52 -1.63 -10.06
C GLY A 106 17.35 -1.27 -8.83
N VAL A 107 17.22 -2.03 -7.73
CA VAL A 107 17.95 -1.75 -6.48
C VAL A 107 19.42 -2.17 -6.64
N PRO A 108 20.38 -1.24 -6.49
CA PRO A 108 21.80 -1.56 -6.61
C PRO A 108 22.28 -2.43 -5.44
N LYS A 109 23.04 -3.49 -5.75
CA LYS A 109 23.61 -4.40 -4.74
C LYS A 109 24.66 -3.64 -3.91
N ASN A 110 24.40 -3.43 -2.61
CA ASN A 110 25.36 -3.00 -1.59
C ASN A 110 26.18 -1.73 -1.91
N GLY A 111 25.58 -0.67 -2.45
CA GLY A 111 26.31 0.57 -2.78
C GLY A 111 27.41 0.42 -3.85
N ALA A 112 27.74 -0.81 -4.28
CA ALA A 112 28.77 -1.12 -5.26
C ALA A 112 28.36 -0.73 -6.68
N SER A 113 27.06 -0.56 -6.94
CA SER A 113 26.63 0.01 -8.21
C SER A 113 26.98 1.50 -8.32
N LEU A 114 27.20 2.23 -7.22
CA LEU A 114 27.64 3.64 -7.30
C LEU A 114 29.06 3.75 -7.85
N GLU A 115 29.98 2.91 -7.38
CA GLU A 115 31.34 2.88 -7.91
C GLU A 115 31.39 2.31 -9.33
N ARG A 116 30.57 1.31 -9.67
CA ARG A 116 30.50 0.80 -11.04
C ARG A 116 29.82 1.75 -12.00
N LEU A 117 28.79 2.48 -11.58
CA LEU A 117 28.22 3.58 -12.37
C LEU A 117 29.21 4.72 -12.51
N ARG A 118 30.05 4.99 -11.49
CA ARG A 118 31.18 5.93 -11.59
C ARG A 118 32.22 5.47 -12.60
N GLU A 119 32.57 4.18 -12.63
CA GLU A 119 33.49 3.62 -13.63
C GLU A 119 32.88 3.62 -15.05
N GLN A 120 31.58 3.36 -15.17
CA GLN A 120 30.87 3.34 -16.45
C GLN A 120 30.54 4.75 -16.97
N ALA A 121 30.43 5.74 -16.08
CA ALA A 121 30.33 7.17 -16.42
C ALA A 121 31.71 7.83 -16.62
N ARG A 122 32.80 7.24 -16.12
CA ARG A 122 34.19 7.71 -16.33
C ARG A 122 34.59 7.86 -17.80
N PRO A 123 34.18 7.00 -18.76
CA PRO A 123 34.47 7.20 -20.19
C PRO A 123 33.65 8.32 -20.86
N LEU A 124 32.73 8.99 -20.14
CA LEU A 124 32.04 10.19 -20.64
C LEU A 124 32.74 11.50 -20.24
N ALA A 125 33.59 11.47 -19.20
CA ALA A 125 34.36 12.64 -18.74
C ALA A 125 35.79 12.70 -19.33
N GLY A 126 36.28 11.58 -19.88
CA GLY A 126 37.57 11.53 -20.56
C GLY A 126 37.47 12.04 -22.00
N GLY A 127 37.70 13.34 -22.19
CA GLY A 127 37.91 14.07 -23.45
C GLY A 127 37.94 13.26 -24.76
N ALA A 128 36.77 12.79 -25.20
CA ALA A 128 36.58 12.24 -26.53
C ALA A 128 35.95 13.31 -27.42
N ASP A 129 36.48 13.46 -28.63
CA ASP A 129 36.05 14.43 -29.63
C ASP A 129 34.51 14.52 -29.74
N PRO A 130 33.93 15.73 -29.75
CA PRO A 130 32.48 15.93 -29.78
C PRO A 130 31.80 15.34 -31.02
N GLU A 131 32.56 15.05 -32.07
CA GLU A 131 32.07 14.44 -33.31
C GLU A 131 31.87 12.92 -33.19
N ALA A 132 32.65 12.23 -32.32
CA ALA A 132 32.50 10.79 -32.07
C ALA A 132 31.44 10.45 -31.00
N ALA A 133 30.93 11.46 -30.28
CA ALA A 133 29.87 11.30 -29.28
C ALA A 133 28.46 11.24 -29.91
N ALA A 134 28.28 11.80 -31.11
CA ALA A 134 27.00 11.87 -31.81
C ALA A 134 26.50 10.53 -32.36
N GLU A 135 27.40 9.56 -32.58
CA GLU A 135 27.08 8.23 -33.13
C GLU A 135 26.93 7.14 -32.06
N ARG A 136 27.09 7.46 -30.77
CA ARG A 136 26.96 6.44 -29.73
C ARG A 136 25.48 6.12 -29.51
N PRO A 137 25.04 4.86 -29.75
CA PRO A 137 23.65 4.48 -29.56
C PRO A 137 23.26 4.71 -28.10
N ILE A 138 22.19 5.48 -27.88
CA ILE A 138 21.61 5.66 -26.56
C ILE A 138 21.27 4.26 -26.04
N PRO A 139 21.89 3.81 -24.94
CA PRO A 139 21.62 2.48 -24.43
C PRO A 139 20.14 2.40 -24.08
N SER A 140 19.45 1.41 -24.65
CA SER A 140 18.05 1.15 -24.34
C SER A 140 17.90 0.92 -22.83
N VAL A 141 16.75 1.28 -22.27
CA VAL A 141 16.44 1.03 -20.84
C VAL A 141 16.69 -0.44 -20.47
N THR A 142 16.45 -1.37 -21.39
CA THR A 142 16.74 -2.80 -21.24
C THR A 142 18.24 -3.12 -21.12
N SER A 143 19.11 -2.50 -21.94
CA SER A 143 20.56 -2.69 -21.86
C SER A 143 21.17 -2.07 -20.59
N VAL A 144 20.61 -0.96 -20.11
CA VAL A 144 20.96 -0.35 -18.82
C VAL A 144 20.55 -1.27 -17.68
N TRP A 145 19.36 -1.87 -17.77
CA TRP A 145 18.86 -2.83 -16.80
C TRP A 145 19.74 -4.08 -16.67
N GLU A 146 20.10 -4.68 -17.80
CA GLU A 146 20.95 -5.87 -17.87
C GLU A 146 22.37 -5.59 -17.36
N SER A 147 22.92 -4.42 -17.67
CA SER A 147 24.26 -4.03 -17.21
C SER A 147 24.32 -3.73 -15.71
N MET A 148 23.22 -3.30 -15.09
CA MET A 148 23.20 -2.89 -13.68
C MET A 148 23.31 -4.03 -12.66
N LYS A 149 23.24 -5.32 -13.08
CA LYS A 149 23.10 -6.47 -12.15
C LYS A 149 22.06 -6.19 -11.06
N ALA A 150 21.03 -5.42 -11.41
CA ALA A 150 20.02 -4.96 -10.46
C ALA A 150 19.24 -6.18 -10.01
N LYS A 151 19.24 -6.42 -8.71
CA LYS A 151 18.49 -7.54 -8.16
C LYS A 151 17.08 -7.07 -7.84
N PRO A 152 16.05 -7.85 -8.20
CA PRO A 152 14.73 -7.64 -7.65
C PRO A 152 14.80 -7.79 -6.12
N LEU A 153 14.02 -6.99 -5.42
CA LEU A 153 13.88 -7.04 -3.97
C LEU A 153 12.40 -7.21 -3.65
N LEU A 154 12.06 -8.33 -3.03
CA LEU A 154 10.70 -8.60 -2.56
C LEU A 154 10.61 -8.25 -1.08
N THR A 155 9.80 -7.26 -0.74
CA THR A 155 9.46 -6.90 0.64
C THR A 155 8.07 -7.45 0.97
N LEU A 156 7.99 -8.30 1.97
CA LEU A 156 6.75 -8.73 2.60
C LEU A 156 6.55 -7.95 3.89
N SER A 157 5.33 -7.50 4.16
CA SER A 157 5.00 -6.66 5.32
C SER A 157 3.77 -7.21 6.02
N LEU A 158 3.80 -7.22 7.34
CA LEU A 158 2.68 -7.57 8.21
C LEU A 158 2.57 -6.49 9.27
N SER A 159 1.39 -5.88 9.40
CA SER A 159 1.09 -4.95 10.49
C SER A 159 -0.13 -5.45 11.27
N GLN A 160 -0.06 -5.35 12.59
CA GLN A 160 -1.11 -5.81 13.51
C GLN A 160 -1.34 -4.75 14.60
N GLN A 161 -2.59 -4.38 14.83
CA GLN A 161 -2.95 -3.60 16.01
C GLN A 161 -2.72 -4.45 17.26
N VAL A 162 -1.91 -3.96 18.18
CA VAL A 162 -1.62 -4.62 19.44
C VAL A 162 -2.68 -4.23 20.45
N ILE A 163 -2.77 -2.93 20.76
CA ILE A 163 -3.71 -2.38 21.73
C ILE A 163 -4.04 -0.91 21.42
N GLY A 164 -5.32 -0.56 21.43
CA GLY A 164 -5.77 0.80 21.13
C GLY A 164 -5.18 1.33 19.82
N PRO A 165 -4.53 2.51 19.81
CA PRO A 165 -3.91 3.06 18.60
C PRO A 165 -2.53 2.48 18.28
N LEU A 166 -1.99 1.57 19.10
CA LEU A 166 -0.66 0.99 18.92
C LEU A 166 -0.69 -0.16 17.92
N ARG A 167 0.22 -0.11 16.95
CA ARG A 167 0.42 -1.11 15.91
C ARG A 167 1.85 -1.60 15.92
N ALA A 168 2.01 -2.91 15.79
CA ALA A 168 3.29 -3.54 15.51
C ALA A 168 3.35 -3.86 14.02
N ARG A 169 4.54 -3.79 13.44
CA ARG A 169 4.83 -4.05 12.04
C ARG A 169 6.09 -4.88 11.92
N ALA A 170 6.12 -5.78 10.97
CA ALA A 170 7.31 -6.52 10.57
C ALA A 170 7.40 -6.51 9.04
N ASP A 171 8.54 -6.08 8.52
CA ASP A 171 8.89 -6.13 7.11
C ASP A 171 10.05 -7.11 6.92
N VAL A 172 9.92 -7.99 5.94
CA VAL A 172 10.92 -8.99 5.56
C VAL A 172 11.30 -8.75 4.11
N GLN A 173 12.57 -8.51 3.86
CA GLN A 173 13.12 -8.34 2.52
C GLN A 173 13.81 -9.61 2.07
N ILE A 174 13.51 -10.05 0.85
CA ILE A 174 13.99 -11.31 0.27
C ILE A 174 14.47 -11.01 -1.15
N ASP A 175 15.55 -11.65 -1.57
CA ASP A 175 15.97 -11.69 -2.97
C ASP A 175 15.23 -12.84 -3.67
N PRO A 176 14.18 -12.58 -4.48
CA PRO A 176 13.35 -13.63 -5.05
C PRO A 176 14.12 -14.50 -6.04
N LEU A 177 15.27 -14.05 -6.58
CA LEU A 177 16.10 -14.87 -7.47
C LEU A 177 16.99 -15.85 -6.73
N SER A 178 17.19 -15.68 -5.42
CA SER A 178 17.90 -16.65 -4.58
C SER A 178 17.02 -17.80 -4.10
N VAL A 179 15.70 -17.72 -4.34
CA VAL A 179 14.74 -18.72 -3.91
C VAL A 179 14.71 -19.87 -4.92
N ASP A 180 15.33 -20.99 -4.56
CA ASP A 180 15.33 -22.19 -5.39
C ASP A 180 13.99 -22.95 -5.27
N LEU A 181 13.17 -22.85 -6.31
CA LEU A 181 11.85 -23.51 -6.40
C LEU A 181 11.93 -24.96 -6.88
N SER A 182 13.12 -25.50 -7.20
CA SER A 182 13.28 -26.85 -7.72
C SER A 182 12.76 -27.94 -6.78
N ASN A 183 12.84 -27.70 -5.46
CA ASN A 183 12.37 -28.61 -4.42
C ASN A 183 10.91 -28.32 -3.99
N GLY A 184 10.20 -27.49 -4.75
CA GLY A 184 8.83 -27.05 -4.47
C GLY A 184 8.75 -25.76 -3.64
N PRO A 185 7.62 -25.04 -3.72
CA PRO A 185 7.48 -23.71 -3.13
C PRO A 185 7.57 -23.69 -1.60
N GLN A 186 7.10 -24.73 -0.92
CA GLN A 186 7.16 -24.80 0.55
C GLN A 186 8.60 -24.91 1.05
N GLU A 187 9.43 -25.72 0.40
CA GLU A 187 10.83 -25.92 0.78
C GLU A 187 11.67 -24.69 0.39
N ALA A 188 11.33 -24.05 -0.74
CA ALA A 188 11.93 -22.81 -1.16
C ALA A 188 11.71 -21.67 -0.15
N ILE A 189 10.50 -21.56 0.41
CA ILE A 189 10.18 -20.57 1.46
C ILE A 189 10.97 -20.88 2.74
N ARG A 190 11.14 -22.15 3.11
CA ARG A 190 11.89 -22.54 4.30
C ARG A 190 13.38 -22.22 4.20
N ARG A 191 13.93 -22.31 2.99
CA ARG A 191 15.36 -22.06 2.71
C ARG A 191 15.66 -20.63 2.32
N ALA A 192 14.64 -19.81 2.06
CA ALA A 192 14.81 -18.40 1.75
C ALA A 192 15.33 -17.67 2.98
N GLU A 193 16.64 -17.40 3.01
CA GLU A 193 17.23 -16.55 4.03
C GLU A 193 16.78 -15.10 3.80
N PRO A 194 16.17 -14.44 4.80
CA PRO A 194 15.76 -13.05 4.65
C PRO A 194 17.00 -12.17 4.56
N LEU A 195 17.05 -11.32 3.52
CA LEU A 195 18.13 -10.34 3.34
C LEU A 195 18.14 -9.34 4.50
N GLN A 196 16.96 -8.90 4.92
CA GLN A 196 16.79 -7.94 6.00
C GLN A 196 15.43 -8.14 6.65
N VAL A 197 15.39 -7.98 7.97
CA VAL A 197 14.14 -7.90 8.73
C VAL A 197 14.11 -6.55 9.44
N ILE A 198 12.96 -5.89 9.37
CA ILE A 198 12.72 -4.60 10.00
C ILE A 198 11.48 -4.76 10.87
N TYR A 199 11.65 -4.51 12.16
CA TYR A 199 10.55 -4.44 13.10
C TYR A 199 10.18 -2.98 13.28
N GLY A 200 8.90 -2.69 13.28
CA GLY A 200 8.38 -1.35 13.44
C GLY A 200 7.20 -1.33 14.38
N GLY A 201 6.90 -0.13 14.86
CA GLY A 201 5.66 0.14 15.55
C GLY A 201 5.24 1.57 15.30
N ASP A 202 3.94 1.80 15.25
CA ASP A 202 3.42 3.16 15.22
C ASP A 202 2.21 3.31 16.14
N CYS A 203 2.03 4.54 16.62
CA CYS A 203 0.99 4.89 17.56
C CYS A 203 0.45 6.28 17.23
N MET A 204 -0.86 6.40 17.07
CA MET A 204 -1.51 7.71 16.99
C MET A 204 -1.40 8.41 18.33
N ILE A 205 -0.88 9.64 18.35
CA ILE A 205 -0.63 10.36 19.61
C ILE A 205 -1.99 10.73 20.24
N PRO A 206 -2.30 10.25 21.46
CA PRO A 206 -3.55 10.59 22.13
C PRO A 206 -3.67 12.10 22.34
N GLY A 207 -4.87 12.64 22.14
CA GLY A 207 -5.14 14.08 22.28
C GLY A 207 -4.96 14.88 20.99
N LEU A 208 -4.19 14.38 20.02
CA LEU A 208 -3.96 15.06 18.74
C LEU A 208 -4.99 14.71 17.65
N ARG A 209 -6.08 14.00 17.99
CA ARG A 209 -7.21 13.68 17.08
C ARG A 209 -6.80 13.13 15.70
N GLY A 210 -5.64 12.48 15.62
CA GLY A 210 -5.14 11.91 14.37
C GLY A 210 -4.21 12.81 13.55
N THR A 211 -3.88 14.02 14.00
CA THR A 211 -2.97 14.93 13.28
C THR A 211 -1.50 14.54 13.37
N ALA A 212 -1.15 13.66 14.32
CA ALA A 212 0.21 13.17 14.44
C ALA A 212 0.27 11.71 14.90
N ARG A 213 1.32 11.02 14.46
CA ARG A 213 1.68 9.68 14.91
C ARG A 213 3.16 9.59 15.23
N LEU A 214 3.48 8.81 16.25
CA LEU A 214 4.85 8.37 16.53
C LEU A 214 5.09 7.07 15.76
N ALA A 215 6.17 7.00 15.00
CA ALA A 215 6.61 5.79 14.32
C ALA A 215 8.04 5.47 14.74
N ALA A 216 8.32 4.21 15.02
CA ALA A 216 9.65 3.71 15.31
C ALA A 216 9.92 2.45 14.50
N TRP A 217 11.17 2.25 14.12
CA TRP A 217 11.62 1.01 13.51
C TRP A 217 13.04 0.66 13.94
N TYR A 218 13.35 -0.63 13.83
CA TYR A 218 14.63 -1.21 14.18
C TYR A 218 14.95 -2.35 13.21
N SER A 219 16.19 -2.40 12.72
CA SER A 219 16.70 -3.51 11.91
C SER A 219 17.81 -4.23 12.67
N PRO A 220 17.58 -5.47 13.15
CA PRO A 220 18.58 -6.22 13.90
C PRO A 220 19.86 -6.51 13.09
N GLN A 221 19.72 -6.74 11.77
CA GLN A 221 20.87 -7.04 10.90
C GLN A 221 21.81 -5.85 10.75
N ARG A 222 21.28 -4.62 10.78
CA ARG A 222 22.08 -3.40 10.68
C ARG A 222 22.44 -2.80 12.03
N GLN A 223 21.77 -3.23 13.11
CA GLN A 223 21.84 -2.60 14.43
C GLN A 223 21.48 -1.11 14.38
N GLU A 224 20.56 -0.75 13.48
CA GLU A 224 20.10 0.61 13.25
C GLU A 224 18.63 0.72 13.63
N GLY A 225 18.24 1.87 14.15
CA GLY A 225 16.85 2.19 14.42
C GLY A 225 16.60 3.68 14.32
N MET A 226 15.35 4.04 14.10
CA MET A 226 14.92 5.43 14.02
C MET A 226 13.54 5.56 14.65
N MET A 227 13.30 6.72 15.24
CA MET A 227 12.00 7.13 15.74
C MET A 227 11.69 8.51 15.19
N GLU A 228 10.47 8.69 14.69
CA GLU A 228 10.02 9.94 14.10
C GLU A 228 8.56 10.24 14.46
N VAL A 229 8.24 11.53 14.53
CA VAL A 229 6.87 12.03 14.66
C VAL A 229 6.42 12.51 13.31
N ARG A 230 5.37 11.88 12.75
CA ARG A 230 4.78 12.26 11.46
C ARG A 230 3.52 13.07 11.72
N MET A 231 3.48 14.27 11.16
CA MET A 231 2.30 15.16 11.17
C MET A 231 1.53 15.02 9.84
N PHE A 232 0.20 15.16 9.88
CA PHE A 232 -0.71 15.05 8.73
C PHE A 232 -1.45 16.35 8.47
#